data_AF-A0A066X754-F1
#
_entry.id   AF-A0A066X754-F1
#
_cell.length_a   1.000
_cell.length_b   1.000
_cell.length_c   1.000
_cell.angle_alpha   90.00
_cell.angle_beta   90.00
_cell.angle_gamma   90.00
#
_symmetry.space_group_name_H-M   'P 1'
#
loop_
_entity.id
_entity.type
_entity.pdbx_description
1 polymer ?
#
loop_
_entity_poly.entity_id
_entity_poly.type
_entity_poly.pdbx_seq_one_letter_code
_entity_poly.pdbx_strand_id
1 'polypeptide(L)'
;MSRPSPSHQIKYLAMLASVIFIWLVWRLDLHQEVDEKTHQSGHPSGTAYNDRTSNNVLPLEKAGEYCGHYRLKPANYGLVRKRKVFDLLLINTDVEMLEVRMRQMAADVGYFVILESDKSFADHFKPLYIKANLDLFKPWHDKIILQTIDLEALKNGSTWDRKAKSHNAMYGQVFSMLVGEQAAATDDVLIVSDVDEIPKPKILRALRNCNIPPRVTIYSRIYYYSYQWLARNDCAHPQATVYRGSDTVLPGDLRNNADDHHFNHGG
;
A
#
# COMPACT_ATOMS: atom_id res chain seq x y z
N MET A 1 -32.98 -59.12 -19.80
CA MET A 1 -31.89 -58.26 -20.33
C MET A 1 -32.19 -56.81 -19.98
N SER A 2 -31.64 -56.32 -18.87
CA SER A 2 -31.80 -54.93 -18.40
C SER A 2 -30.82 -54.01 -19.14
N ARG A 3 -31.33 -53.04 -19.91
CA ARG A 3 -30.49 -52.00 -20.53
C ARG A 3 -29.90 -51.11 -19.42
N PRO A 4 -28.59 -50.83 -19.42
CA PRO A 4 -27.99 -49.93 -18.44
C PRO A 4 -28.53 -48.51 -18.62
N SER A 5 -28.82 -47.83 -17.49
CA SER A 5 -29.38 -46.49 -17.46
C SER A 5 -28.42 -45.45 -18.06
N PRO A 6 -28.87 -44.58 -18.98
CA PRO A 6 -28.03 -43.60 -19.70
C PRO A 6 -27.38 -42.54 -18.79
N SER A 7 -27.82 -42.40 -17.54
CA SER A 7 -27.30 -41.42 -16.57
C SER A 7 -25.84 -41.68 -16.17
N HIS A 8 -25.43 -42.94 -16.03
CA HIS A 8 -24.05 -43.25 -15.64
C HIS A 8 -23.07 -42.98 -16.76
N GLN A 9 -23.42 -43.29 -18.01
CA GLN A 9 -22.54 -43.03 -19.16
C GLN A 9 -22.24 -41.55 -19.36
N ILE A 10 -23.23 -40.68 -19.16
CA ILE A 10 -23.03 -39.22 -19.25
C ILE A 10 -22.07 -38.71 -18.16
N LYS A 11 -22.20 -39.21 -16.92
CA LYS A 11 -21.30 -38.86 -15.81
C LYS A 11 -19.87 -39.33 -16.06
N TYR A 12 -19.68 -40.53 -16.61
CA TYR A 12 -18.37 -41.04 -16.99
C TYR A 12 -17.74 -40.23 -18.13
N LEU A 13 -18.51 -39.87 -19.16
CA LEU A 13 -18.02 -39.00 -20.24
C LEU A 13 -17.63 -37.62 -19.73
N ALA A 14 -18.42 -37.02 -18.83
CA ALA A 14 -18.11 -35.72 -18.25
C ALA A 14 -16.81 -35.77 -17.40
N MET A 15 -16.67 -36.79 -16.55
CA MET A 15 -15.43 -37.02 -15.78
C MET A 15 -14.22 -37.20 -16.71
N LEU A 16 -14.35 -38.03 -17.73
CA LEU A 16 -13.28 -38.28 -18.70
C LEU A 16 -12.90 -36.99 -19.44
N ALA A 17 -13.89 -36.21 -19.89
CA ALA A 17 -13.67 -34.93 -20.55
C ALA A 17 -12.99 -33.92 -19.64
N SER A 18 -13.37 -33.85 -18.35
CA SER A 18 -12.71 -32.99 -17.36
C SER A 18 -11.25 -33.39 -17.12
N VAL A 19 -10.96 -34.69 -17.00
CA VAL A 19 -9.57 -35.19 -16.84
C VAL A 19 -8.74 -34.88 -18.09
N ILE A 20 -9.29 -35.12 -19.28
CA ILE A 20 -8.62 -34.80 -20.55
C ILE A 20 -8.38 -33.30 -20.68
N PHE A 21 -9.35 -32.46 -20.28
CA PHE A 21 -9.22 -31.02 -20.29
C PHE A 21 -8.14 -30.53 -19.32
N ILE A 22 -8.13 -31.02 -18.08
CA ILE A 22 -7.07 -30.70 -17.09
C ILE A 22 -5.70 -31.14 -17.62
N TRP A 23 -5.61 -32.34 -18.19
CA TRP A 23 -4.36 -32.82 -18.79
C TRP A 23 -3.91 -31.98 -19.98
N LEU A 24 -4.82 -31.54 -20.84
CA LEU A 24 -4.53 -30.63 -21.96
C LEU A 24 -4.05 -29.26 -21.48
N VAL A 25 -4.69 -28.69 -20.46
CA VAL A 25 -4.30 -27.40 -19.86
C VAL A 25 -2.88 -27.47 -19.29
N TRP A 26 -2.54 -28.57 -18.62
CA TRP A 26 -1.19 -28.80 -18.09
C TRP A 26 -0.17 -29.10 -19.20
N ARG A 27 -0.53 -29.90 -20.20
CA ARG A 27 0.37 -30.29 -21.30
C ARG A 27 0.71 -29.13 -22.24
N LEU A 28 -0.23 -28.21 -22.44
CA LEU A 28 -0.05 -27.04 -23.29
C LEU A 28 0.45 -25.81 -22.52
N ASP A 29 0.75 -25.95 -21.23
CA ASP A 29 1.18 -24.86 -20.35
C ASP A 29 0.22 -23.65 -20.30
N LEU A 30 -1.05 -23.87 -20.67
CA LEU A 30 -2.07 -22.82 -20.79
C LEU A 30 -2.37 -22.15 -19.44
N HIS A 31 -2.05 -22.81 -18.32
CA HIS A 31 -2.18 -22.23 -16.99
C HIS A 31 -1.17 -21.09 -16.77
N GLN A 32 0.09 -21.26 -17.19
CA GLN A 32 1.10 -20.20 -17.10
C GLN A 32 0.77 -19.04 -18.05
N GLU A 33 0.28 -19.31 -19.25
CA GLU A 33 -0.08 -18.27 -20.22
C GLU A 33 -1.27 -17.40 -19.74
N VAL A 34 -2.20 -17.98 -18.98
CA VAL A 34 -3.33 -17.25 -18.36
C VAL A 34 -2.85 -16.40 -17.19
N ASP A 35 -1.98 -16.92 -16.32
CA ASP A 35 -1.36 -16.16 -15.23
C ASP A 35 -0.52 -15.01 -15.79
N GLU A 36 0.33 -15.26 -16.78
CA GLU A 36 1.13 -14.22 -17.45
C GLU A 36 0.26 -13.17 -18.14
N LYS A 37 -0.82 -13.55 -18.83
CA LYS A 37 -1.72 -12.59 -19.48
C LYS A 37 -2.55 -11.78 -18.49
N THR A 38 -2.94 -12.35 -17.35
CA THR A 38 -3.61 -11.57 -16.28
C THR A 38 -2.65 -10.59 -15.62
N HIS A 39 -1.38 -10.97 -15.42
CA HIS A 39 -0.34 -10.06 -14.96
C HIS A 39 0.01 -8.96 -15.99
N GLN A 40 0.09 -9.29 -17.29
CA GLN A 40 0.40 -8.33 -18.36
C GLN A 40 -0.74 -7.36 -18.67
N SER A 41 -2.00 -7.80 -18.61
CA SER A 41 -3.17 -6.95 -18.94
C SER A 41 -3.39 -5.81 -17.92
N GLY A 42 -2.72 -5.86 -16.76
CA GLY A 42 -2.75 -4.81 -15.73
C GLY A 42 -1.48 -3.95 -15.67
N HIS A 43 -0.51 -4.14 -16.55
CA HIS A 43 0.74 -3.37 -16.57
C HIS A 43 0.70 -2.26 -17.65
N PRO A 44 0.55 -0.98 -17.27
CA PRO A 44 0.93 0.10 -18.18
C PRO A 44 2.44 -0.01 -18.40
N SER A 45 2.83 -0.27 -19.65
CA SER A 45 4.22 -0.38 -20.08
C SER A 45 5.07 0.74 -19.49
N GLY A 46 6.22 0.37 -18.93
CA GLY A 46 7.15 1.27 -18.26
C GLY A 46 7.57 2.42 -19.17
N THR A 47 6.94 3.57 -18.97
CA THR A 47 7.47 4.85 -19.41
C THR A 47 8.53 5.29 -18.41
N ALA A 48 9.69 5.68 -18.93
CA ALA A 48 10.89 6.01 -18.17
C ALA A 48 10.60 6.88 -16.95
N TYR A 49 11.13 6.45 -15.81
CA TYR A 49 10.96 7.02 -14.46
C TYR A 49 11.17 8.54 -14.37
N ASN A 50 11.99 9.11 -15.25
CA ASN A 50 12.37 10.52 -15.22
C ASN A 50 11.28 11.50 -15.69
N ASP A 51 10.22 11.06 -16.38
CA ASP A 51 9.19 11.96 -16.92
C ASP A 51 7.93 12.06 -16.02
N ARG A 52 7.73 11.12 -15.08
CA ARG A 52 6.52 11.10 -14.21
C ARG A 52 6.61 11.99 -12.98
N THR A 53 7.80 12.29 -12.47
CA THR A 53 7.97 13.24 -11.34
C THR A 53 7.55 14.66 -11.71
N SER A 54 7.68 15.03 -12.99
CA SER A 54 7.20 16.30 -13.57
C SER A 54 5.67 16.47 -13.43
N ASN A 55 4.90 15.42 -13.68
CA ASN A 55 3.43 15.51 -13.75
C ASN A 55 2.72 15.70 -12.39
N ASN A 56 3.43 15.45 -11.28
CA ASN A 56 2.86 15.53 -9.94
C ASN A 56 3.21 16.82 -9.20
N VAL A 57 4.06 17.68 -9.78
CA VAL A 57 4.36 19.03 -9.29
C VAL A 57 3.51 20.03 -10.04
N LEU A 58 2.63 20.73 -9.34
CA LEU A 58 1.73 21.70 -9.95
C LEU A 58 2.44 23.06 -10.14
N PRO A 59 2.23 23.75 -11.28
CA PRO A 59 2.58 25.16 -11.43
C PRO A 59 1.89 26.00 -10.35
N LEU A 60 2.52 27.10 -9.94
CA LEU A 60 2.07 27.95 -8.81
C LEU A 60 0.58 28.32 -8.85
N GLU A 61 0.08 28.75 -10.00
CA GLU A 61 -1.33 29.14 -10.17
C GLU A 61 -2.28 27.95 -9.97
N LYS A 62 -1.99 26.83 -10.65
CA LYS A 62 -2.76 25.58 -10.51
C LYS A 62 -2.67 25.00 -9.09
N ALA A 63 -1.53 25.15 -8.43
CA ALA A 63 -1.35 24.71 -7.04
C ALA A 63 -2.25 25.50 -6.08
N GLY A 64 -2.41 26.81 -6.32
CA GLY A 64 -3.30 27.67 -5.53
C GLY A 64 -4.76 27.20 -5.60
N GLU A 65 -5.28 26.99 -6.81
CA GLU A 65 -6.63 26.45 -7.03
C GLU A 65 -6.78 25.05 -6.42
N TYR A 66 -5.83 24.15 -6.72
CA TYR A 66 -5.85 22.77 -6.27
C TYR A 66 -5.87 22.64 -4.75
N CYS A 67 -4.99 23.35 -4.05
CA CYS A 67 -4.94 23.35 -2.58
C CYS A 67 -6.14 24.07 -1.96
N GLY A 68 -6.66 25.10 -2.64
CA GLY A 68 -7.87 25.82 -2.23
C GLY A 68 -9.09 24.91 -2.09
N HIS A 69 -9.25 23.92 -2.98
CA HIS A 69 -10.32 22.91 -2.86
C HIS A 69 -10.29 22.14 -1.54
N TYR A 70 -9.10 21.96 -0.97
CA TYR A 70 -8.90 21.29 0.31
C TYR A 70 -8.75 22.28 1.48
N ARG A 71 -8.99 23.59 1.26
CA ARG A 71 -8.78 24.64 2.29
C ARG A 71 -7.34 24.69 2.81
N LEU A 72 -6.38 24.35 1.95
CA LEU A 72 -4.95 24.41 2.22
C LEU A 72 -4.30 25.50 1.37
N LYS A 73 -3.16 26.02 1.82
CA LYS A 73 -2.34 26.92 1.02
C LYS A 73 -1.37 26.12 0.16
N PRO A 74 -1.01 26.56 -1.05
CA PRO A 74 0.03 25.91 -1.83
C PRO A 74 1.37 25.96 -1.10
N ALA A 75 2.13 24.87 -1.17
CA ALA A 75 3.50 24.82 -0.68
C ALA A 75 4.43 25.56 -1.64
N ASN A 76 5.59 26.00 -1.12
CA ASN A 76 6.59 26.67 -1.94
C ASN A 76 7.08 25.74 -3.07
N TYR A 77 7.16 26.25 -4.30
CA TYR A 77 7.55 25.45 -5.46
C TYR A 77 8.91 24.74 -5.32
N GLY A 78 9.89 25.40 -4.69
CA GLY A 78 11.20 24.82 -4.42
C GLY A 78 11.16 23.65 -3.43
N LEU A 79 10.24 23.70 -2.46
CA LEU A 79 9.95 22.60 -1.55
C LEU A 79 9.25 21.46 -2.30
N VAL A 80 8.16 21.74 -3.01
CA VAL A 80 7.34 20.74 -3.71
C VAL A 80 8.18 19.88 -4.67
N ARG A 81 9.13 20.49 -5.39
CA ARG A 81 10.04 19.80 -6.31
C ARG A 81 10.97 18.78 -5.65
N LYS A 82 11.27 18.95 -4.36
CA LYS A 82 12.17 18.08 -3.60
C LYS A 82 11.44 17.20 -2.58
N ARG A 83 10.18 17.55 -2.27
CA ARG A 83 9.33 16.85 -1.31
C ARG A 83 9.04 15.43 -1.77
N LYS A 84 9.48 14.48 -0.97
CA LYS A 84 9.16 13.05 -1.10
C LYS A 84 7.90 12.74 -0.31
N VAL A 85 7.22 11.70 -0.76
CA VAL A 85 6.12 11.06 -0.03
C VAL A 85 6.60 9.66 0.33
N PHE A 86 6.71 9.39 1.63
CA PHE A 86 7.00 8.08 2.18
C PHE A 86 5.70 7.44 2.62
N ASP A 87 5.49 6.20 2.20
CA ASP A 87 4.33 5.41 2.56
C ASP A 87 4.75 4.30 3.54
N LEU A 88 4.42 4.47 4.82
CA LEU A 88 4.85 3.59 5.91
C LEU A 88 3.77 2.54 6.17
N LEU A 89 4.13 1.29 5.96
CA LEU A 89 3.22 0.16 5.90
C LEU A 89 3.60 -0.92 6.89
N LEU A 90 2.62 -1.34 7.67
CA LEU A 90 2.70 -2.53 8.48
C LEU A 90 2.08 -3.68 7.68
N ILE A 91 2.81 -4.77 7.47
CA ILE A 91 2.27 -5.90 6.72
C ILE A 91 2.28 -7.20 7.51
N ASN A 92 1.19 -7.94 7.39
CA ASN A 92 1.04 -9.26 7.99
C ASN A 92 0.96 -10.36 6.93
N THR A 93 -0.14 -10.42 6.19
CA THR A 93 -0.43 -11.49 5.22
C THR A 93 -0.85 -10.98 3.84
N ASP A 94 -1.12 -9.68 3.71
CA ASP A 94 -1.89 -9.10 2.61
C ASP A 94 -1.00 -8.69 1.41
N VAL A 95 -0.32 -9.66 0.80
CA VAL A 95 0.63 -9.47 -0.31
C VAL A 95 -0.05 -8.86 -1.53
N GLU A 96 -1.23 -9.37 -1.88
CA GLU A 96 -2.01 -8.94 -3.05
C GLU A 96 -2.54 -7.51 -2.87
N MET A 97 -2.94 -7.15 -1.64
CA MET A 97 -3.36 -5.78 -1.33
C MET A 97 -2.19 -4.80 -1.44
N LEU A 98 -0.98 -5.21 -1.06
CA LEU A 98 0.21 -4.40 -1.26
C LEU A 98 0.49 -4.16 -2.76
N GLU A 99 0.27 -5.17 -3.61
CA GLU A 99 0.43 -5.01 -5.06
C GLU A 99 -0.56 -3.98 -5.62
N VAL A 100 -1.85 -4.08 -5.24
CA VAL A 100 -2.88 -3.10 -5.62
C VAL A 100 -2.49 -1.69 -5.17
N ARG A 101 -2.04 -1.57 -3.92
CA ARG A 101 -1.59 -0.30 -3.34
C ARG A 101 -0.43 0.30 -4.12
N MET A 102 0.64 -0.46 -4.38
CA MET A 102 1.79 0.02 -5.13
C MET A 102 1.42 0.43 -6.55
N ARG A 103 0.59 -0.37 -7.23
CA ARG A 103 0.12 -0.05 -8.58
C ARG A 103 -0.63 1.27 -8.63
N GLN A 104 -1.45 1.56 -7.62
CA GLN A 104 -2.21 2.80 -7.51
C GLN A 104 -1.33 4.01 -7.14
N MET A 105 -0.33 3.82 -6.26
CA MET A 105 0.34 4.93 -5.57
C MET A 105 1.76 5.21 -6.07
N ALA A 106 2.42 4.28 -6.78
CA ALA A 106 3.85 4.37 -7.10
C ALA A 106 4.22 5.57 -8.00
N ALA A 107 3.26 6.16 -8.72
CA ALA A 107 3.49 7.38 -9.49
C ALA A 107 3.70 8.61 -8.58
N ASP A 108 3.05 8.65 -7.43
CA ASP A 108 3.07 9.78 -6.49
C ASP A 108 4.00 9.54 -5.29
N VAL A 109 4.18 8.27 -4.89
CA VAL A 109 5.02 7.87 -3.76
C VAL A 109 6.50 7.79 -4.16
N GLY A 110 7.35 8.37 -3.31
CA GLY A 110 8.80 8.28 -3.43
C GLY A 110 9.28 6.90 -3.02
N TYR A 111 8.96 6.51 -1.79
CA TYR A 111 9.36 5.21 -1.22
C TYR A 111 8.24 4.57 -0.40
N PHE A 112 8.11 3.25 -0.52
CA PHE A 112 7.28 2.41 0.33
C PHE A 112 8.15 1.82 1.42
N VAL A 113 7.95 2.26 2.66
CA VAL A 113 8.63 1.75 3.86
C VAL A 113 7.79 0.62 4.42
N ILE A 114 8.22 -0.61 4.21
CA ILE A 114 7.45 -1.81 4.56
C ILE A 114 8.12 -2.47 5.75
N LEU A 115 7.36 -2.62 6.82
CA LEU A 115 7.79 -3.32 8.02
C LEU A 115 7.10 -4.67 8.12
N GLU A 116 7.88 -5.73 8.04
CA GLU A 116 7.42 -7.12 8.09
C GLU A 116 7.96 -7.83 9.34
N SER A 117 7.26 -8.86 9.83
CA SER A 117 7.72 -9.72 10.92
C SER A 117 7.52 -11.19 10.58
N ASP A 118 8.32 -12.07 11.20
CA ASP A 118 8.13 -13.52 11.20
C ASP A 118 7.06 -13.97 12.21
N LYS A 119 6.38 -13.02 12.85
CA LYS A 119 5.22 -13.24 13.71
C LYS A 119 4.03 -12.39 13.28
N SER A 120 2.83 -12.93 13.44
CA SER A 120 1.57 -12.18 13.35
C SER A 120 1.31 -11.39 14.64
N PHE A 121 0.45 -10.36 14.59
CA PHE A 121 0.04 -9.58 15.78
C PHE A 121 -0.62 -10.42 16.88
N ALA A 122 -1.14 -11.60 16.54
CA ALA A 122 -1.66 -12.59 17.48
C ALA A 122 -0.58 -13.55 18.04
N ASP A 123 0.70 -13.26 17.82
CA ASP A 123 1.87 -14.03 18.30
C ASP A 123 2.02 -15.45 17.71
N HIS A 124 1.50 -15.66 16.49
CA HIS A 124 1.76 -16.89 15.73
C HIS A 124 2.88 -16.67 14.73
N PHE A 125 3.80 -17.64 14.63
CA PHE A 125 4.84 -17.63 13.59
C PHE A 125 4.22 -17.64 12.19
N LYS A 126 4.83 -16.85 11.30
CA LYS A 126 4.45 -16.77 9.89
C LYS A 126 5.70 -16.58 9.03
N PRO A 127 5.66 -17.01 7.74
CA PRO A 127 6.70 -16.65 6.79
C PRO A 127 6.82 -15.12 6.63
N LEU A 128 8.00 -14.69 6.17
CA LEU A 128 8.21 -13.35 5.63
C LEU A 128 7.64 -13.31 4.20
N TYR A 129 6.32 -13.14 4.09
CA TYR A 129 5.57 -13.14 2.84
C TYR A 129 6.10 -12.14 1.82
N ILE A 130 6.43 -10.90 2.21
CA ILE A 130 6.94 -9.90 1.27
C ILE A 130 8.34 -10.27 0.81
N LYS A 131 9.22 -10.63 1.74
CA LYS A 131 10.56 -11.10 1.38
C LYS A 131 10.53 -12.31 0.45
N ALA A 132 9.60 -13.25 0.66
CA ALA A 132 9.45 -14.45 -0.15
C ALA A 132 8.84 -14.21 -1.54
N ASN A 133 8.08 -13.11 -1.71
CA ASN A 133 7.38 -12.78 -2.96
C ASN A 133 7.85 -11.47 -3.57
N LEU A 134 9.13 -11.09 -3.35
CA LEU A 134 9.67 -9.82 -3.86
C LEU A 134 9.52 -9.67 -5.37
N ASP A 135 9.53 -10.76 -6.13
CA ASP A 135 9.40 -10.73 -7.59
C ASP A 135 8.08 -10.09 -8.08
N LEU A 136 6.99 -10.19 -7.29
CA LEU A 136 5.71 -9.53 -7.60
C LEU A 136 5.84 -8.00 -7.67
N PHE A 137 6.82 -7.44 -6.96
CA PHE A 137 7.04 -6.00 -6.86
C PHE A 137 8.19 -5.48 -7.73
N LYS A 138 8.68 -6.30 -8.67
CA LYS A 138 9.79 -5.95 -9.58
C LYS A 138 9.67 -4.57 -10.23
N PRO A 139 8.50 -4.09 -10.67
CA PRO A 139 8.36 -2.75 -11.24
C PRO A 139 8.66 -1.58 -10.29
N TRP A 140 8.72 -1.82 -8.97
CA TRP A 140 8.88 -0.80 -7.94
C TRP A 140 9.99 -1.12 -6.93
N HIS A 141 10.88 -2.08 -7.23
CA HIS A 141 11.98 -2.47 -6.33
C HIS A 141 12.83 -1.29 -5.86
N ASP A 142 13.08 -0.32 -6.72
CA ASP A 142 13.83 0.91 -6.43
C ASP A 142 13.13 1.83 -5.41
N LYS A 143 11.82 1.64 -5.22
CA LYS A 143 11.00 2.39 -4.25
C LYS A 143 10.81 1.65 -2.93
N ILE A 144 11.19 0.38 -2.82
CA ILE A 144 10.88 -0.44 -1.65
C ILE A 144 12.02 -0.34 -0.63
N ILE A 145 11.64 0.05 0.59
CA ILE A 145 12.48 -0.03 1.78
C ILE A 145 11.86 -1.09 2.68
N LEU A 146 12.29 -2.35 2.50
CA LEU A 146 11.81 -3.49 3.28
C LEU A 146 12.68 -3.67 4.52
N GLN A 147 12.05 -3.68 5.69
CA GLN A 147 12.70 -3.95 6.96
C GLN A 147 11.93 -4.99 7.77
N THR A 148 12.67 -5.74 8.59
CA THR A 148 12.07 -6.69 9.53
C THR A 148 11.99 -6.11 10.94
N ILE A 149 10.88 -6.38 11.63
CA ILE A 149 10.71 -6.10 13.05
C ILE A 149 10.61 -7.39 13.85
N ASP A 150 11.38 -7.45 14.93
CA ASP A 150 11.24 -8.48 15.95
C ASP A 150 10.07 -8.10 16.87
N LEU A 151 8.93 -8.76 16.67
CA LEU A 151 7.76 -8.53 17.52
C LEU A 151 7.89 -9.20 18.89
N GLU A 152 8.84 -10.12 19.07
CA GLU A 152 9.05 -10.78 20.36
C GLU A 152 9.75 -9.87 21.36
N ALA A 153 10.65 -9.01 20.89
CA ALA A 153 11.16 -7.90 21.67
C ALA A 153 10.05 -6.93 22.15
N LEU A 154 8.87 -6.94 21.50
CA LEU A 154 7.72 -6.10 21.82
C LEU A 154 6.59 -6.83 22.57
N LYS A 155 6.81 -8.09 22.98
CA LYS A 155 5.77 -8.97 23.57
C LYS A 155 5.16 -8.42 24.85
N ASN A 156 5.91 -7.62 25.61
CA ASN A 156 5.44 -7.04 26.85
C ASN A 156 4.45 -5.89 26.56
N GLY A 157 3.15 -6.15 26.79
CA GLY A 157 2.06 -5.18 26.64
C GLY A 157 0.78 -5.81 26.08
N SER A 158 -0.23 -4.99 25.84
CA SER A 158 -1.44 -5.40 25.11
C SER A 158 -1.17 -5.53 23.60
N THR A 159 -2.09 -6.16 22.86
CA THR A 159 -2.06 -6.19 21.38
C THR A 159 -2.01 -4.78 20.79
N TRP A 160 -2.68 -3.82 21.42
CA TRP A 160 -2.68 -2.41 21.01
C TRP A 160 -1.33 -1.74 21.25
N ASP A 161 -0.70 -2.00 22.40
CA ASP A 161 0.66 -1.51 22.69
C ASP A 161 1.66 -2.05 21.69
N ARG A 162 1.54 -3.34 21.36
CA ARG A 162 2.37 -4.00 20.35
C ARG A 162 2.19 -3.33 18.99
N LYS A 163 0.94 -3.10 18.53
CA LYS A 163 0.67 -2.40 17.26
C LYS A 163 1.26 -0.98 17.26
N ALA A 164 1.07 -0.22 18.34
CA ALA A 164 1.61 1.14 18.47
C ALA A 164 3.14 1.16 18.44
N LYS A 165 3.81 0.23 19.12
CA LYS A 165 5.27 0.06 19.06
C LYS A 165 5.74 -0.34 17.66
N SER A 166 5.02 -1.23 16.97
CA SER A 166 5.32 -1.59 15.58
C SER A 166 5.20 -0.39 14.64
N HIS A 167 4.18 0.45 14.79
CA HIS A 167 4.08 1.70 14.02
C HIS A 167 5.27 2.62 14.32
N ASN A 168 5.60 2.83 15.59
CA ASN A 168 6.74 3.70 15.95
C ASN A 168 8.07 3.17 15.42
N ALA A 169 8.25 1.86 15.32
CA ALA A 169 9.45 1.25 14.73
C ALA A 169 9.62 1.60 13.24
N MET A 170 8.54 1.80 12.49
CA MET A 170 8.63 2.29 11.10
C MET A 170 9.38 3.62 11.00
N TYR A 171 9.31 4.43 12.05
CA TYR A 171 10.07 5.66 12.14
C TYR A 171 11.41 5.43 12.84
N GLY A 172 11.38 5.02 14.11
CA GLY A 172 12.56 4.98 14.98
C GLY A 172 13.65 3.99 14.55
N GLN A 173 13.28 2.88 13.88
CA GLN A 173 14.24 1.92 13.36
C GLN A 173 14.67 2.26 11.93
N VAL A 174 13.70 2.61 11.06
CA VAL A 174 13.97 2.71 9.62
C VAL A 174 14.58 4.06 9.26
N PHE A 175 14.04 5.18 9.75
CA PHE A 175 14.45 6.52 9.28
C PHE A 175 15.89 6.87 9.65
N SER A 176 16.44 6.33 10.74
CA SER A 176 17.85 6.48 11.10
C SER A 176 18.81 5.78 10.14
N MET A 177 18.33 4.80 9.36
CA MET A 177 19.14 4.05 8.40
C MET A 177 19.08 4.63 6.98
N LEU A 178 18.16 5.58 6.72
CA LEU A 178 17.96 6.14 5.39
C LEU A 178 19.07 7.13 5.05
N VAL A 179 19.77 6.86 3.94
CA VAL A 179 20.90 7.66 3.45
C VAL A 179 20.75 8.00 1.98
N GLY A 180 21.51 8.98 1.49
CA GLY A 180 21.51 9.37 0.08
C GLY A 180 20.13 9.82 -0.41
N GLU A 181 19.66 9.27 -1.53
CA GLU A 181 18.36 9.63 -2.11
C GLU A 181 17.16 9.26 -1.20
N GLN A 182 17.33 8.22 -0.39
CA GLN A 182 16.30 7.76 0.56
C GLN A 182 16.23 8.61 1.83
N ALA A 183 17.26 9.39 2.15
CA ALA A 183 17.30 10.21 3.37
C ALA A 183 16.12 11.20 3.40
N ALA A 184 15.31 11.16 4.46
CA ALA A 184 14.19 12.08 4.60
C ALA A 184 14.68 13.53 4.83
N ALA A 185 14.07 14.47 4.12
CA ALA A 185 14.31 15.89 4.26
C ALA A 185 13.16 16.56 5.03
N THR A 186 13.46 17.67 5.71
CA THR A 186 12.43 18.47 6.38
C THR A 186 11.28 18.79 5.42
N ASP A 187 10.05 18.60 5.89
CA ASP A 187 8.81 18.75 5.12
C ASP A 187 8.53 17.68 4.05
N ASP A 188 9.29 16.59 4.02
CA ASP A 188 8.83 15.36 3.36
C ASP A 188 7.56 14.83 4.04
N VAL A 189 6.69 14.18 3.28
CA VAL A 189 5.42 13.64 3.79
C VAL A 189 5.60 12.20 4.22
N LEU A 190 5.07 11.85 5.39
CA LEU A 190 4.97 10.47 5.85
C LEU A 190 3.50 10.10 5.95
N ILE A 191 3.09 9.06 5.23
CA ILE A 191 1.77 8.44 5.34
C ILE A 191 1.91 7.21 6.22
N VAL A 192 1.06 7.05 7.21
CA VAL A 192 1.05 5.90 8.13
C VAL A 192 -0.26 5.16 7.94
N SER A 193 -0.18 3.92 7.47
CA SER A 193 -1.35 3.16 7.06
C SER A 193 -1.19 1.66 7.24
N ASP A 194 -2.31 0.98 7.48
CA ASP A 194 -2.43 -0.44 7.17
C ASP A 194 -2.52 -0.62 5.62
N VAL A 195 -2.23 -1.83 5.12
CA VAL A 195 -2.07 -2.07 3.67
C VAL A 195 -3.34 -1.76 2.87
N ASP A 196 -4.50 -2.03 3.46
CA ASP A 196 -5.85 -1.85 2.89
C ASP A 196 -6.36 -0.40 2.94
N GLU A 197 -5.70 0.48 3.70
CA GLU A 197 -6.06 1.89 3.83
C GLU A 197 -5.39 2.73 2.70
N ILE A 198 -5.85 2.56 1.45
CA ILE A 198 -5.20 3.11 0.24
C ILE A 198 -5.69 4.54 -0.08
N PRO A 199 -4.87 5.60 0.04
CA PRO A 199 -5.25 6.95 -0.38
C PRO A 199 -5.43 7.06 -1.89
N LYS A 200 -6.38 7.88 -2.32
CA LYS A 200 -6.53 8.24 -3.74
C LYS A 200 -5.34 9.08 -4.24
N PRO A 201 -4.90 8.91 -5.50
CA PRO A 201 -3.79 9.70 -6.08
C PRO A 201 -3.96 11.22 -5.96
N LYS A 202 -5.20 11.72 -6.03
CA LYS A 202 -5.50 13.15 -5.80
C LYS A 202 -5.11 13.63 -4.39
N ILE A 203 -5.21 12.77 -3.38
CA ILE A 203 -4.81 13.11 -2.02
C ILE A 203 -3.29 13.11 -1.93
N LEU A 204 -2.61 12.13 -2.52
CA LEU A 204 -1.14 12.11 -2.59
C LEU A 204 -0.59 13.37 -3.26
N ARG A 205 -1.24 13.82 -4.34
CA ARG A 205 -0.93 15.08 -5.01
C ARG A 205 -1.15 16.29 -4.10
N ALA A 206 -2.23 16.31 -3.30
CA ALA A 206 -2.48 17.39 -2.34
C ALA A 206 -1.42 17.41 -1.23
N LEU A 207 -1.10 16.25 -0.65
CA LEU A 207 -0.05 16.12 0.38
C LEU A 207 1.31 16.63 -0.15
N ARG A 208 1.64 16.36 -1.41
CA ARG A 208 2.86 16.89 -2.03
C ARG A 208 2.79 18.41 -2.27
N ASN A 209 1.72 18.91 -2.86
CA ASN A 209 1.68 20.28 -3.38
C ASN A 209 1.20 21.34 -2.38
N CYS A 210 0.59 20.94 -1.27
CA CYS A 210 -0.01 21.85 -0.30
C CYS A 210 0.79 21.93 1.01
N ASN A 211 0.64 23.03 1.73
CA ASN A 211 1.09 23.14 3.11
C ASN A 211 0.10 22.40 4.01
N ILE A 212 0.45 21.18 4.40
CA ILE A 212 -0.34 20.36 5.31
C ILE A 212 0.15 20.57 6.76
N PRO A 213 -0.75 20.50 7.76
CA PRO A 213 -0.33 20.51 9.15
C PRO A 213 0.29 19.16 9.57
N PRO A 214 0.91 19.08 10.77
CA PRO A 214 1.57 17.86 11.25
C PRO A 214 0.65 16.66 11.47
N ARG A 215 -0.66 16.87 11.65
CA ARG A 215 -1.62 15.80 11.96
C ARG A 215 -2.79 15.78 10.99
N VAL A 216 -2.63 15.05 9.89
CA VAL A 216 -3.65 14.93 8.84
C VAL A 216 -4.35 13.58 8.94
N THR A 217 -5.68 13.58 8.88
CA THR A 217 -6.50 12.37 8.72
C THR A 217 -7.08 12.31 7.31
N ILE A 218 -7.02 11.14 6.70
CA ILE A 218 -7.57 10.85 5.36
C ILE A 218 -8.68 9.84 5.57
N TYR A 219 -9.94 10.25 5.37
CA TYR A 219 -11.06 9.34 5.54
C TYR A 219 -11.21 8.41 4.35
N SER A 220 -11.27 7.10 4.63
CA SER A 220 -11.43 6.05 3.64
C SER A 220 -12.78 5.37 3.78
N ARG A 221 -13.34 4.89 2.67
CA ARG A 221 -14.50 3.99 2.72
C ARG A 221 -14.06 2.59 3.13
N ILE A 222 -14.81 1.96 4.02
CA ILE A 222 -14.55 0.58 4.47
C ILE A 222 -15.38 -0.38 3.64
N TYR A 223 -14.75 -1.45 3.16
CA TYR A 223 -15.43 -2.57 2.51
C TYR A 223 -15.14 -3.85 3.28
N TYR A 224 -16.18 -4.59 3.66
CA TYR A 224 -16.03 -5.86 4.37
C TYR A 224 -15.99 -7.02 3.39
N TYR A 225 -14.99 -7.90 3.48
CA TYR A 225 -14.84 -9.11 2.66
C TYR A 225 -14.59 -8.87 1.16
N SER A 226 -15.31 -7.95 0.50
CA SER A 226 -15.14 -7.56 -0.90
C SER A 226 -15.69 -6.16 -1.20
N TYR A 227 -15.37 -5.62 -2.39
CA TYR A 227 -15.83 -4.31 -2.86
C TYR A 227 -17.36 -4.15 -3.02
N GLN A 228 -18.13 -5.23 -2.86
CA GLN A 228 -19.60 -5.18 -2.92
C GLN A 228 -20.25 -4.81 -1.59
N TRP A 229 -19.50 -4.91 -0.48
CA TRP A 229 -20.04 -4.77 0.88
C TRP A 229 -19.49 -3.51 1.54
N LEU A 230 -19.99 -2.36 1.09
CA LEU A 230 -19.68 -1.07 1.67
C LEU A 230 -20.20 -0.97 3.11
N ALA A 231 -19.32 -0.66 4.06
CA ALA A 231 -19.69 -0.34 5.42
C ALA A 231 -20.47 0.98 5.48
N ARG A 232 -21.28 1.16 6.52
CA ARG A 232 -22.03 2.41 6.74
C ARG A 232 -21.14 3.55 7.25
N ASN A 233 -20.04 3.22 7.90
CA ASN A 233 -19.13 4.17 8.51
C ASN A 233 -17.85 4.26 7.69
N ASP A 234 -17.27 5.45 7.64
CA ASP A 234 -15.93 5.67 7.07
C ASP A 234 -14.85 5.31 8.11
N CYS A 235 -13.67 4.95 7.62
CA CYS A 235 -12.46 4.77 8.40
C CYS A 235 -11.74 6.11 8.51
N ALA A 236 -11.35 6.52 9.72
CA ALA A 236 -10.51 7.70 9.93
C ALA A 236 -9.03 7.39 9.66
N HIS A 237 -8.73 6.63 8.60
CA HIS A 237 -7.38 6.20 8.24
C HIS A 237 -7.23 6.14 6.72
N PRO A 238 -6.03 6.40 6.16
CA PRO A 238 -4.77 6.55 6.89
C PRO A 238 -4.51 7.97 7.40
N GLN A 239 -3.38 8.15 8.09
CA GLN A 239 -2.91 9.45 8.54
C GLN A 239 -1.68 9.90 7.78
N ALA A 240 -1.44 11.20 7.75
CA ALA A 240 -0.20 11.77 7.25
C ALA A 240 0.37 12.84 8.19
N THR A 241 1.70 12.95 8.17
CA THR A 241 2.47 13.96 8.89
C THR A 241 3.60 14.49 7.99
N VAL A 242 4.35 15.47 8.49
CA VAL A 242 5.54 16.02 7.85
C VAL A 242 6.79 15.65 8.64
N TYR A 243 7.86 15.32 7.94
CA TYR A 243 9.16 15.02 8.54
C TYR A 243 9.76 16.27 9.17
N ARG A 244 10.10 16.19 10.45
CA ARG A 244 10.72 17.26 11.26
C ARG A 244 11.85 16.73 12.15
N GLY A 245 12.52 15.64 11.75
CA GLY A 245 13.63 15.05 12.51
C GLY A 245 13.17 14.57 13.89
N SER A 246 13.75 15.09 14.97
CA SER A 246 13.33 14.74 16.34
C SER A 246 11.89 15.14 16.65
N ASP A 247 11.37 16.16 15.96
CA ASP A 247 10.07 16.76 16.24
C ASP A 247 8.94 16.19 15.36
N THR A 248 9.23 15.14 14.58
CA THR A 248 8.22 14.44 13.77
C THR A 248 7.18 13.80 14.68
N VAL A 249 5.89 13.96 14.36
CA VAL A 249 4.81 13.24 15.04
C VAL A 249 5.01 11.74 14.80
N LEU A 250 5.21 10.97 15.87
CA LEU A 250 5.49 9.55 15.75
C LEU A 250 4.28 8.79 15.17
N PRO A 251 4.49 7.75 14.34
CA PRO A 251 3.40 7.01 13.71
C PRO A 251 2.32 6.51 14.68
N GLY A 252 2.71 6.02 15.85
CA GLY A 252 1.77 5.57 16.88
C GLY A 252 0.95 6.70 17.51
N ASP A 253 1.54 7.88 17.73
CA ASP A 253 0.79 9.08 18.18
C ASP A 253 -0.17 9.55 17.08
N LEU A 254 0.34 9.63 15.86
CA LEU A 254 -0.40 10.07 14.69
C LEU A 254 -1.67 9.23 14.46
N ARG A 255 -1.57 7.90 14.54
CA ARG A 255 -2.72 6.98 14.39
C ARG A 255 -3.88 7.24 15.36
N ASN A 256 -3.61 7.84 16.52
CA ASN A 256 -4.60 8.03 17.58
C ASN A 256 -5.08 9.49 17.70
N ASN A 257 -4.24 10.44 17.33
CA ASN A 257 -4.44 11.86 17.68
C ASN A 257 -4.39 12.79 16.46
N ALA A 258 -4.72 12.30 15.25
CA ALA A 258 -4.65 13.12 14.05
C ALA A 258 -5.92 13.95 13.77
N ASP A 259 -5.90 15.25 14.09
CA ASP A 259 -7.11 16.11 13.99
C ASP A 259 -6.86 17.53 13.43
N ASP A 260 -5.64 17.87 13.00
CA ASP A 260 -5.35 19.24 12.50
C ASP A 260 -6.00 19.50 11.13
N HIS A 261 -6.16 18.46 10.31
CA HIS A 261 -6.80 18.56 8.99
C HIS A 261 -7.41 17.23 8.52
N HIS A 262 -8.49 17.32 7.75
CA HIS A 262 -9.29 16.17 7.32
C HIS A 262 -9.54 16.17 5.82
N PHE A 263 -9.07 15.12 5.13
CA PHE A 263 -9.46 14.82 3.76
C PHE A 263 -10.67 13.88 3.77
N ASN A 264 -11.87 14.42 3.63
CA ASN A 264 -13.10 13.62 3.53
C ASN A 264 -13.14 12.86 2.20
N HIS A 265 -13.45 11.56 2.25
CA HIS A 265 -13.47 10.65 1.09
C HIS A 265 -12.14 10.60 0.32
N GLY A 266 -11.04 10.66 1.07
CA GLY A 266 -9.69 10.64 0.56
C GLY A 266 -9.19 9.24 0.19
N GLY A 267 -9.66 8.19 0.87
CA GLY A 267 -9.54 6.79 0.45
C GLY A 267 -10.77 6.28 -0.27
#